data_AF-A0A2P8D175-F1
#
_entry.id   AF-A0A2P8D175-F1
#
_cell.length_a   1.000
_cell.length_b   1.000
_cell.length_c   1.000
_cell.angle_alpha   90.00
_cell.angle_beta   90.00
_cell.angle_gamma   90.00
#
_symmetry.space_group_name_H-M   'P 1'
#
loop_
_entity.id
_entity.type
_entity.pdbx_description
1 polymer ?
#
loop_
_entity_poly.entity_id
_entity_poly.type
_entity_poly.pdbx_seq_one_letter_code
_entity_poly.pdbx_strand_id
1 'polypeptide(L)'
;MRLPPPFGRARSIRLRCVPPRRVSDLEFRFWTLVGVGVFCVLFAMPLFTLVVPDHLDEGHGLAAALWQPGTRNLTIALSVCVLLFATLSAVYTFGIPRTLIRRAVAVDDAGLTVVERPVWWFGGTATRIGWADVRAVDAGAALFRATPGAAHGAGAAVDVHLHRPVPGLPLFAACGYVRGGTSEGADPGGYRVRFGGPGRQMRRDLRRLADALHRARPDLWRGPAPSDDAAAA
;
A
#
# COMPACT_ATOMS: atom_id res chain seq x y z
N MET A 1 22.57 -1.56 -5.54
CA MET A 1 21.94 -2.76 -6.11
C MET A 1 21.35 -2.38 -7.47
N ARG A 2 22.02 -2.71 -8.59
CA ARG A 2 21.51 -2.40 -9.93
C ARG A 2 20.38 -3.38 -10.23
N LEU A 3 19.16 -2.88 -10.49
CA LEU A 3 18.06 -3.70 -10.98
C LEU A 3 18.52 -4.40 -12.27
N PRO A 4 18.20 -5.69 -12.47
CA PRO A 4 18.53 -6.40 -13.71
C PRO A 4 17.98 -5.63 -14.92
N PRO A 5 18.67 -5.68 -16.08
CA PRO A 5 18.26 -4.96 -17.28
C PRO A 5 16.81 -5.32 -17.68
N PRO A 6 16.10 -4.40 -18.34
CA PRO A 6 14.69 -4.56 -18.65
C PRO A 6 14.50 -5.74 -19.62
N PHE A 7 13.95 -6.82 -19.08
CA PHE A 7 13.14 -7.87 -19.72
C PHE A 7 13.19 -7.88 -21.27
N GLY A 8 13.93 -8.83 -21.84
CA GLY A 8 13.92 -9.07 -23.28
C GLY A 8 12.53 -9.48 -23.75
N ARG A 9 11.90 -8.69 -24.62
CA ARG A 9 10.60 -8.89 -25.33
C ARG A 9 9.43 -9.53 -24.55
N ALA A 10 9.52 -9.68 -23.23
CA ALA A 10 8.44 -10.17 -22.40
C ALA A 10 7.33 -9.12 -22.40
N ARG A 11 6.08 -9.56 -22.60
CA ARG A 11 4.89 -8.71 -22.54
C ARG A 11 4.67 -8.29 -21.08
N SER A 12 5.43 -7.30 -20.62
CA SER A 12 5.33 -6.80 -19.25
C SER A 12 3.99 -6.10 -19.07
N ILE A 13 3.01 -6.77 -18.49
CA ILE A 13 1.80 -6.09 -18.03
C ILE A 13 2.16 -5.30 -16.79
N ARG A 14 1.98 -3.98 -16.82
CA ARG A 14 2.20 -3.14 -15.64
C ARG A 14 0.86 -2.99 -14.93
N LEU A 15 0.65 -3.78 -13.89
CA LEU A 15 -0.44 -3.53 -12.95
C LEU A 15 -0.08 -2.31 -12.13
N ARG A 16 -0.83 -1.20 -12.26
CA ARG A 16 -0.74 -0.11 -11.29
C ARG A 16 -1.67 -0.48 -10.16
N CYS A 17 -1.19 -1.30 -9.22
CA CYS A 17 -1.93 -1.50 -7.99
C CYS A 17 -2.04 -0.15 -7.27
N VAL A 18 -3.22 0.47 -7.36
CA VAL A 18 -3.58 1.62 -6.54
C VAL A 18 -3.58 1.13 -5.09
N PRO A 19 -2.89 1.79 -4.15
CA PRO A 19 -2.92 1.38 -2.76
C PRO A 19 -4.37 1.34 -2.26
N PRO A 20 -4.73 0.37 -1.41
CA PRO A 20 -6.12 0.17 -0.96
C PRO A 20 -6.64 1.26 -0.01
N ARG A 21 -5.89 2.35 0.24
CA ARG A 21 -6.36 3.44 1.11
C ARG A 21 -7.15 4.45 0.29
N ARG A 22 -8.41 4.65 0.69
CA ARG A 22 -9.30 5.68 0.14
C ARG A 22 -8.55 7.01 0.08
N VAL A 23 -8.64 7.69 -1.06
CA VAL A 23 -8.11 9.05 -1.24
C VAL A 23 -8.60 9.99 -0.12
N SER A 24 -9.83 9.76 0.37
CA SER A 24 -10.42 10.49 1.51
C SER A 24 -9.64 10.36 2.82
N ASP A 25 -8.94 9.25 3.05
CA ASP A 25 -8.15 9.03 4.27
C ASP A 25 -6.83 9.82 4.20
N LEU A 26 -6.29 10.01 2.99
CA LEU A 26 -5.10 10.82 2.75
C LEU A 26 -5.42 12.32 2.82
N GLU A 27 -6.58 12.71 2.29
CA GLU A 27 -7.12 14.06 2.38
C GLU A 27 -7.44 14.46 3.83
N PHE A 28 -8.15 13.61 4.57
CA PHE A 28 -8.44 13.86 5.99
C PHE A 28 -7.17 14.04 6.84
N ARG A 29 -6.17 13.18 6.61
CA ARG A 29 -4.88 13.26 7.32
C ARG A 29 -4.08 14.50 6.94
N PHE A 30 -4.09 14.91 5.67
CA PHE A 30 -3.46 16.15 5.22
C PHE A 30 -4.08 17.36 5.92
N TRP A 31 -5.40 17.47 5.93
CA TRP A 31 -6.11 18.54 6.64
C TRP A 31 -5.87 18.52 8.15
N THR A 32 -5.72 17.34 8.76
CA THR A 32 -5.35 17.23 10.18
C THR A 32 -3.97 17.83 10.43
N LEU A 33 -2.98 17.55 9.57
CA LEU A 33 -1.62 18.06 9.70
C LEU A 33 -1.56 19.58 9.49
N VAL A 34 -2.31 20.10 8.50
CA VAL A 34 -2.47 21.54 8.28
C VAL A 34 -3.14 22.20 9.49
N GLY A 35 -4.22 21.62 10.02
CA GLY A 35 -4.93 22.13 11.20
C GLY A 35 -4.02 22.20 12.43
N VAL A 36 -3.25 21.14 12.71
CA VAL A 36 -2.27 21.13 13.82
C VAL A 36 -1.17 22.17 13.59
N GLY A 37 -0.67 22.32 12.36
CA GLY A 37 0.34 23.33 12.03
C GLY A 37 -0.16 24.77 12.25
N VAL A 38 -1.36 25.09 11.76
CA VAL A 38 -2.00 26.40 11.98
C VAL A 38 -2.22 26.65 13.47
N PHE A 39 -2.68 25.64 14.21
CA PHE A 39 -2.85 25.72 15.66
C PHE A 39 -1.51 26.01 16.36
N CYS A 40 -0.40 25.36 15.97
CA CYS A 40 0.92 25.66 16.51
C CYS A 40 1.32 27.13 16.29
N VAL A 41 1.10 27.67 15.10
CA VAL A 41 1.43 29.08 14.77
C VAL A 41 0.60 30.06 15.60
N LEU A 42 -0.70 29.78 15.77
CA LEU A 42 -1.60 30.62 16.56
C LEU A 42 -1.20 30.68 18.04
N PHE A 43 -0.60 29.63 18.60
CA PHE A 43 -0.08 29.62 19.97
C PHE A 43 1.34 30.16 20.09
N ALA A 44 2.18 29.96 19.07
CA ALA A 44 3.54 30.48 19.04
C ALA A 44 3.57 32.01 18.93
N MET A 45 2.64 32.59 18.16
CA MET A 45 2.58 34.03 17.90
C MET A 45 2.41 34.88 19.19
N PRO A 46 1.40 34.66 20.05
CA PRO A 46 1.24 35.43 21.29
C PRO A 46 2.39 35.19 22.26
N LEU A 47 2.95 33.98 22.31
CA LEU A 47 4.08 33.65 23.16
C LEU A 47 5.34 34.41 22.69
N PHE A 48 5.56 34.51 21.38
CA PHE A 48 6.66 35.29 20.82
C PHE A 48 6.46 36.79 21.06
N THR A 49 5.26 37.33 20.86
CA THR A 49 4.99 38.76 21.06
C THR A 49 5.02 39.20 22.52
N LEU A 50 4.63 38.33 23.46
CA LEU A 50 4.58 38.67 24.88
C LEU A 50 5.89 38.39 25.62
N VAL A 51 6.66 37.37 25.22
CA VAL A 51 7.84 36.93 25.99
C VAL A 51 9.15 37.51 25.44
N VAL A 52 9.25 37.70 24.12
CA VAL A 52 10.52 38.09 23.49
C VAL A 52 10.91 39.54 23.76
N PRO A 53 10.01 40.54 23.69
CA PRO A 53 10.41 41.94 23.88
C PRO A 53 10.80 42.23 25.33
N ASP A 54 9.98 41.83 26.30
CA ASP A 54 10.12 42.29 27.68
C ASP A 54 11.27 41.61 28.46
N HIS A 55 11.70 40.40 28.06
CA HIS A 55 12.64 39.61 28.88
C HIS A 55 14.05 39.51 28.29
N LEU A 56 14.25 39.87 27.01
CA LEU A 56 15.60 39.96 26.44
C LEU A 56 16.36 41.18 26.95
N ASP A 57 15.67 42.26 27.33
CA ASP A 57 16.28 43.49 27.84
C ASP A 57 16.75 43.38 29.31
N GLU A 58 16.15 42.49 30.10
CA GLU A 58 16.47 42.35 31.54
C GLU A 58 17.58 41.33 31.84
N GLY A 59 18.15 40.67 30.82
CA GLY A 59 19.21 39.67 31.00
C GLY A 59 18.77 38.36 31.66
N HIS A 60 17.46 38.16 31.86
CA HIS A 60 16.91 36.89 32.31
C HIS A 60 17.06 35.82 31.21
N GLY A 61 17.51 34.62 31.59
CA GLY A 61 17.58 33.50 30.64
C GLY A 61 16.20 33.13 30.10
N LEU A 62 16.11 32.84 28.81
CA LEU A 62 14.87 32.48 28.10
C LEU A 62 14.07 31.36 28.80
N ALA A 63 14.76 30.41 29.44
CA ALA A 63 14.14 29.33 30.21
C ALA A 63 13.38 29.84 31.45
N ALA A 64 13.92 30.86 32.14
CA ALA A 64 13.26 31.45 33.31
C ALA A 64 12.00 32.23 32.88
N ALA A 65 12.08 32.96 31.77
CA ALA A 65 10.96 33.68 31.16
C ALA A 65 9.77 32.76 30.80
N LEU A 66 10.09 31.61 30.18
CA LEU A 66 9.10 30.63 29.75
C LEU A 66 8.43 29.85 30.89
N TRP A 67 9.01 29.88 32.09
CA TRP A 67 8.53 29.12 33.26
C TRP A 67 7.83 29.97 34.32
N GLN A 68 7.62 31.26 34.04
CA GLN A 68 6.84 32.13 34.91
C GLN A 68 5.37 31.66 34.99
N PRO A 69 4.68 31.86 36.13
CA PRO A 69 3.31 31.36 36.33
C PRO A 69 2.32 31.81 35.23
N GLY A 70 2.50 33.01 34.68
CA GLY A 70 1.65 33.56 33.62
C GLY A 70 1.87 32.92 32.24
N THR A 71 3.08 32.46 31.94
CA THR A 71 3.46 31.92 30.63
C THR A 71 3.55 30.40 30.60
N ARG A 72 3.67 29.75 31.78
CA ARG A 72 3.89 28.30 31.92
C ARG A 72 2.86 27.45 31.17
N ASN A 73 1.58 27.76 31.28
CA ASN A 73 0.52 26.99 30.62
C ASN A 73 0.61 27.09 29.09
N LEU A 74 0.93 28.28 28.57
CA LEU A 74 1.14 28.52 27.13
C LEU A 74 2.40 27.77 26.64
N THR A 75 3.50 27.80 27.40
CA THR A 75 4.72 27.06 27.08
C THR A 75 4.48 25.55 27.01
N ILE A 76 3.73 24.98 27.97
CA ILE A 76 3.36 23.57 27.97
C ILE A 76 2.48 23.25 26.75
N ALA A 77 1.44 24.05 26.51
CA ALA A 77 0.53 23.85 25.37
C ALA A 77 1.28 23.91 24.03
N LEU A 78 2.15 24.90 23.84
CA LEU A 78 2.98 25.03 22.65
C LEU A 78 3.92 23.83 22.47
N SER A 79 4.59 23.39 23.55
CA SER A 79 5.49 22.24 23.51
C SER A 79 4.76 20.95 23.12
N VAL A 80 3.58 20.72 23.68
CA VAL A 80 2.72 19.59 23.32
C VAL A 80 2.29 19.66 21.85
N CYS A 81 1.90 20.84 21.37
CA CYS A 81 1.50 21.04 19.98
C CYS A 81 2.66 20.80 19.00
N VAL A 82 3.85 21.33 19.30
CA VAL A 82 5.06 21.10 18.49
C VAL A 82 5.43 19.62 18.47
N LEU A 83 5.36 18.93 19.61
CA LEU A 83 5.62 17.49 19.68
C LEU A 83 4.60 16.68 18.86
N LEU A 84 3.31 17.01 18.98
CA LEU A 84 2.25 16.38 18.18
C LEU A 84 2.46 16.61 16.69
N PHE A 85 2.78 17.84 16.28
CA PHE A 85 3.07 18.18 14.90
C PHE A 85 4.27 17.41 14.35
N ALA A 86 5.37 17.35 15.10
CA ALA A 86 6.57 16.61 14.71
C ALA A 86 6.28 15.11 14.58
N THR A 87 5.53 14.55 15.53
CA THR A 87 5.15 13.12 15.52
C THR A 87 4.25 12.79 14.33
N LEU A 88 3.21 13.59 14.08
CA LEU A 88 2.32 13.42 12.92
C LEU A 88 3.06 13.59 11.60
N SER A 89 3.96 14.57 11.52
CA SER A 89 4.80 14.82 10.33
C SER A 89 5.76 13.67 10.06
N ALA A 90 6.38 13.10 11.10
CA ALA A 90 7.21 11.92 10.97
C ALA A 90 6.37 10.72 10.48
N VAL A 91 5.24 10.43 11.11
CA VAL A 91 4.34 9.34 10.70
C VAL A 91 3.88 9.51 9.25
N TYR A 92 3.56 10.73 8.84
CA TYR A 92 3.17 11.05 7.47
C TYR A 92 4.33 10.84 6.50
N THR A 93 5.47 11.48 6.76
CA THR A 93 6.66 11.38 5.92
C THR A 93 7.08 9.93 5.74
N PHE A 94 7.21 9.17 6.82
CA PHE A 94 7.57 7.75 6.78
C PHE A 94 6.47 6.84 6.19
N GLY A 95 5.21 7.27 6.18
CA GLY A 95 4.07 6.53 5.65
C GLY A 95 3.78 6.74 4.16
N ILE A 96 4.06 7.93 3.60
CA ILE A 96 3.77 8.30 2.20
C ILE A 96 4.44 7.40 1.15
N PRO A 97 5.73 7.03 1.25
CA PRO A 97 6.35 6.23 0.20
C PRO A 97 5.59 4.93 0.01
N ARG A 98 5.12 4.30 1.09
CA ARG A 98 4.35 3.05 1.03
C ARG A 98 3.07 3.14 0.20
N THR A 99 2.46 4.33 0.09
CA THR A 99 1.27 4.54 -0.73
C THR A 99 1.62 4.94 -2.17
N LEU A 100 2.75 5.62 -2.38
CA LEU A 100 3.21 6.05 -3.71
C LEU A 100 4.02 4.99 -4.46
N ILE A 101 4.42 3.91 -3.78
CA ILE A 101 5.17 2.81 -4.38
C ILE A 101 4.42 2.27 -5.60
N ARG A 102 5.11 2.31 -6.74
CA ARG A 102 4.63 1.72 -7.98
C ARG A 102 4.92 0.22 -7.95
N ARG A 103 3.85 -0.55 -7.84
CA ARG A 103 3.85 -2.01 -7.94
C ARG A 103 3.72 -2.40 -9.41
N ALA A 104 4.21 -3.57 -9.78
CA ALA A 104 4.02 -4.17 -11.09
C ALA A 104 4.13 -5.69 -10.98
N VAL A 105 3.39 -6.41 -11.81
CA VAL A 105 3.50 -7.86 -11.95
C VAL A 105 3.69 -8.16 -13.43
N ALA A 106 4.90 -8.52 -13.82
CA ALA A 106 5.18 -8.96 -15.18
C ALA A 106 4.98 -10.47 -15.29
N VAL A 107 4.38 -10.90 -16.39
CA VAL A 107 4.22 -12.33 -16.73
C VAL A 107 5.11 -12.57 -17.94
N ASP A 108 5.98 -13.57 -17.84
CA ASP A 108 6.90 -14.01 -18.89
C ASP A 108 6.87 -15.53 -19.06
N ASP A 109 7.56 -16.04 -20.08
CA ASP A 109 7.56 -17.47 -20.42
C ASP A 109 8.18 -18.34 -19.32
N ALA A 110 8.98 -17.77 -18.43
CA ALA A 110 9.64 -18.49 -17.35
C ALA A 110 8.99 -18.26 -15.96
N GLY A 111 8.10 -17.29 -15.81
CA GLY A 111 7.31 -17.13 -14.58
C GLY A 111 6.61 -15.78 -14.42
N LEU A 112 6.31 -15.48 -13.16
CA LEU A 112 5.83 -14.18 -12.72
C LEU A 112 6.97 -13.40 -12.06
N THR A 113 7.13 -12.13 -12.41
CA THR A 113 8.03 -11.21 -11.71
C THR A 113 7.21 -10.14 -11.01
N VAL A 114 7.26 -10.15 -9.68
CA VAL A 114 6.59 -9.18 -8.82
C VAL A 114 7.59 -8.09 -8.45
N VAL A 115 7.29 -6.85 -8.84
CA VAL A 115 8.20 -5.71 -8.66
C VAL A 115 7.52 -4.63 -7.83
N GLU A 116 8.25 -4.16 -6.83
CA GLU A 116 8.00 -2.99 -6.03
C GLU A 116 9.08 -1.96 -6.34
N ARG A 117 8.75 -0.89 -7.07
CA ARG A 117 9.75 0.08 -7.51
C ARG A 117 10.23 0.96 -6.35
N PRO A 118 11.51 1.37 -6.36
CA PRO A 118 12.03 2.29 -5.37
C PRO A 118 11.32 3.64 -5.47
N VAL A 119 10.99 4.21 -4.30
CA VAL A 119 10.46 5.57 -4.17
C VAL A 119 11.12 6.21 -2.96
N TRP A 120 11.81 7.33 -3.21
CA TRP A 120 12.55 8.10 -2.19
C TRP A 120 13.58 7.22 -1.45
N TRP A 121 13.34 6.89 -0.18
CA TRP A 121 14.23 6.05 0.64
C TRP A 121 13.87 4.56 0.62
N PHE A 122 12.77 4.16 -0.03
CA PHE A 122 12.43 2.75 -0.16
C PHE A 122 13.24 2.13 -1.31
N GLY A 123 14.12 1.16 -1.00
CA GLY A 123 15.03 0.53 -1.97
C GLY A 123 14.36 -0.27 -3.08
N GLY A 124 13.06 -0.55 -2.96
CA GLY A 124 12.34 -1.42 -3.87
C GLY A 124 12.70 -2.89 -3.70
N THR A 125 11.85 -3.76 -4.21
CA THR A 125 12.03 -5.22 -4.13
C THR A 125 11.56 -5.83 -5.44
N ALA A 126 12.30 -6.79 -5.98
CA ALA A 126 11.88 -7.54 -7.15
C ALA A 126 12.09 -9.03 -6.90
N THR A 127 11.03 -9.81 -7.10
CA THR A 127 11.02 -11.24 -6.77
C THR A 127 10.37 -12.01 -7.90
N ARG A 128 11.04 -13.08 -8.32
CA ARG A 128 10.59 -13.95 -9.40
C ARG A 128 9.98 -15.22 -8.81
N ILE A 129 8.84 -15.61 -9.34
CA ILE A 129 8.13 -16.86 -9.07
C ILE A 129 8.21 -17.66 -10.37
N GLY A 130 8.95 -18.78 -10.37
CA GLY A 130 9.04 -19.62 -11.56
C GLY A 130 7.76 -20.41 -11.78
N TRP A 131 7.42 -20.74 -13.03
CA TRP A 131 6.21 -21.55 -13.28
C TRP A 131 6.25 -22.92 -12.60
N ALA A 132 7.42 -23.51 -12.39
CA ALA A 132 7.58 -24.75 -11.64
C ALA A 132 7.16 -24.63 -10.17
N ASP A 133 7.14 -23.41 -9.62
CA ASP A 133 6.66 -23.14 -8.27
C ASP A 133 5.15 -22.92 -8.22
N VAL A 134 4.52 -22.63 -9.36
CA VAL A 134 3.09 -22.34 -9.48
C VAL A 134 2.32 -23.63 -9.68
N ARG A 135 1.41 -23.90 -8.75
CA ARG A 135 0.54 -25.07 -8.75
C ARG A 135 -0.77 -24.80 -9.51
N ALA A 136 -1.33 -23.61 -9.33
CA ALA A 136 -2.58 -23.20 -9.95
C ALA A 136 -2.76 -21.69 -9.90
N VAL A 137 -3.60 -21.18 -10.78
CA VAL A 137 -4.07 -19.79 -10.79
C VAL A 137 -5.59 -19.80 -10.75
N ASP A 138 -6.16 -19.10 -9.78
CA ASP A 138 -7.60 -18.89 -9.66
C ASP A 138 -7.90 -17.39 -9.77
N ALA A 139 -8.98 -17.06 -10.47
CA ALA A 139 -9.52 -15.71 -10.49
C ALA A 139 -10.95 -15.76 -9.97
N GLY A 140 -11.15 -15.22 -8.76
CA GLY A 140 -12.43 -15.31 -8.08
C GLY A 140 -13.56 -14.72 -8.93
N ALA A 141 -14.73 -15.35 -8.90
CA ALA A 141 -15.89 -14.97 -9.71
C ALA A 141 -16.28 -13.48 -9.61
N ALA A 142 -15.98 -12.82 -8.49
CA ALA A 142 -16.18 -11.38 -8.29
C ALA A 142 -15.31 -10.47 -9.21
N LEU A 143 -14.27 -11.03 -9.85
CA LEU A 143 -13.48 -10.34 -10.87
C LEU A 143 -14.29 -10.16 -12.17
N PHE A 144 -15.11 -11.16 -12.51
CA PHE A 144 -15.83 -11.23 -13.78
C PHE A 144 -17.30 -10.84 -13.63
N ARG A 145 -17.97 -11.26 -12.55
CA ARG A 145 -19.36 -10.87 -12.25
C ARG A 145 -19.42 -9.66 -11.33
N ALA A 146 -20.14 -8.63 -11.77
CA ALA A 146 -20.61 -7.57 -10.89
C ALA A 146 -21.86 -8.07 -10.15
N THR A 147 -21.69 -8.86 -9.08
CA THR A 147 -22.84 -9.34 -8.31
C THR A 147 -23.49 -8.16 -7.57
N PRO A 148 -24.74 -7.78 -7.89
CA PRO A 148 -25.48 -6.78 -7.11
C PRO A 148 -25.68 -7.33 -5.69
N GLY A 149 -25.34 -6.57 -4.66
CA GLY A 149 -25.49 -7.00 -3.26
C GLY A 149 -24.37 -7.87 -2.70
N ALA A 150 -23.28 -8.14 -3.45
CA ALA A 150 -22.09 -8.72 -2.84
C ALA A 150 -21.57 -7.82 -1.72
N ALA A 151 -21.42 -8.40 -0.52
CA ALA A 151 -20.92 -7.71 0.66
C ALA A 151 -19.67 -6.88 0.32
N HIS A 152 -19.53 -5.72 0.96
CA HIS A 152 -18.49 -4.70 0.74
C HIS A 152 -17.02 -5.18 0.94
N GLY A 153 -16.76 -6.50 0.99
CA GLY A 153 -15.45 -7.14 1.11
C GLY A 153 -15.12 -8.20 0.05
N ALA A 154 -16.05 -8.58 -0.85
CA ALA A 154 -15.75 -9.50 -1.95
C ALA A 154 -15.00 -8.76 -3.09
N GLY A 155 -13.81 -8.25 -2.78
CA GLY A 155 -12.94 -7.59 -3.75
C GLY A 155 -12.48 -8.58 -4.81
N ALA A 156 -12.47 -8.14 -6.07
CA ALA A 156 -11.87 -8.88 -7.16
C ALA A 156 -10.42 -9.25 -6.80
N ALA A 157 -10.05 -10.50 -7.03
CA ALA A 157 -8.74 -11.02 -6.73
C ALA A 157 -8.32 -12.10 -7.72
N VAL A 158 -7.02 -12.20 -7.94
CA VAL A 158 -6.35 -13.30 -8.63
C VAL A 158 -5.44 -13.96 -7.59
N ASP A 159 -5.68 -15.23 -7.32
CA ASP A 159 -4.97 -16.05 -6.35
C ASP A 159 -4.01 -16.98 -7.11
N VAL A 160 -2.72 -16.91 -6.80
CA VAL A 160 -1.69 -17.79 -7.34
C VAL A 160 -1.28 -18.77 -6.24
N HIS A 161 -1.55 -20.05 -6.48
CA HIS A 161 -1.22 -21.14 -5.57
C HIS A 161 0.17 -21.65 -5.89
N LEU A 162 1.00 -21.81 -4.87
CA LEU A 162 2.40 -22.19 -4.97
C LEU A 162 2.66 -23.52 -4.25
N HIS A 163 3.60 -24.29 -4.79
CA HIS A 163 4.11 -25.51 -4.16
C HIS A 163 4.93 -25.23 -2.90
N ARG A 164 5.68 -24.13 -2.89
CA ARG A 164 6.61 -23.74 -1.82
C ARG A 164 6.57 -22.23 -1.56
N PRO A 165 6.97 -21.75 -0.37
CA PRO A 165 7.02 -20.33 -0.12
C PRO A 165 8.17 -19.70 -0.91
N VAL A 166 7.91 -18.55 -1.54
CA VAL A 166 8.94 -17.78 -2.24
C VAL A 166 9.46 -16.68 -1.31
N PRO A 167 10.73 -16.72 -0.89
CA PRO A 167 11.29 -15.72 0.01
C PRO A 167 11.41 -14.36 -0.69
N GLY A 168 11.35 -13.28 0.10
CA GLY A 168 11.57 -11.93 -0.40
C GLY A 168 10.42 -11.37 -1.23
N LEU A 169 9.23 -11.97 -1.23
CA LEU A 169 8.07 -11.37 -1.91
C LEU A 169 7.73 -9.97 -1.34
N PRO A 170 7.43 -8.99 -2.21
CA PRO A 170 6.91 -7.70 -1.76
C PRO A 170 5.68 -7.86 -0.87
N LEU A 171 5.51 -6.95 0.10
CA LEU A 171 4.42 -7.03 1.09
C LEU A 171 3.03 -7.11 0.44
N PHE A 172 2.84 -6.47 -0.72
CA PHE A 172 1.56 -6.49 -1.43
C PHE A 172 1.24 -7.83 -2.10
N ALA A 173 2.26 -8.68 -2.27
CA ALA A 173 2.17 -10.03 -2.81
C ALA A 173 2.59 -11.05 -1.72
N ALA A 174 2.33 -10.71 -0.45
CA ALA A 174 2.69 -11.57 0.66
C ALA A 174 2.09 -12.96 0.48
N CYS A 175 2.95 -13.96 0.65
CA CYS A 175 2.59 -15.36 0.58
C CYS A 175 2.00 -15.81 1.92
N GLY A 176 0.75 -16.26 1.92
CA GLY A 176 0.09 -16.83 3.08
C GLY A 176 -0.10 -18.34 2.91
N TYR A 177 0.02 -19.11 4.00
CA TYR A 177 -0.40 -20.50 3.98
C TYR A 177 -1.93 -20.57 4.06
N VAL A 178 -2.54 -21.27 3.10
CA VAL A 178 -3.97 -21.56 3.10
C VAL A 178 -4.12 -23.02 3.48
N ARG A 179 -4.79 -23.26 4.61
CA ARG A 179 -5.12 -24.61 5.03
C ARG A 179 -6.16 -25.19 4.07
N GLY A 180 -5.89 -26.38 3.56
CA GLY A 180 -6.81 -27.09 2.69
C GLY A 180 -8.13 -27.38 3.41
N GLY A 181 -9.21 -27.45 2.63
CA GLY A 181 -10.47 -27.98 3.13
C GLY A 181 -10.36 -29.49 3.35
N THR A 182 -11.14 -30.02 4.28
CA THR A 182 -11.22 -31.48 4.54
C THR A 182 -12.20 -32.19 3.62
N SER A 183 -12.85 -31.47 2.71
CA SER A 183 -13.82 -32.02 1.76
C SER A 183 -13.12 -32.76 0.62
N GLU A 184 -13.71 -33.86 0.17
CA GLU A 184 -13.23 -34.62 -0.99
C GLU A 184 -13.17 -33.72 -2.23
N GLY A 185 -11.97 -33.58 -2.83
CA GLY A 185 -11.69 -32.63 -3.92
C GLY A 185 -11.25 -31.23 -3.48
N ALA A 186 -11.21 -30.93 -2.17
CA ALA A 186 -10.65 -29.68 -1.68
C ALA A 186 -9.13 -29.66 -1.88
N ASP A 187 -8.61 -28.47 -2.23
CA ASP A 187 -7.18 -28.25 -2.39
C ASP A 187 -6.45 -28.68 -1.10
N PRO A 188 -5.44 -29.58 -1.14
CA PRO A 188 -4.75 -30.13 0.05
C PRO A 188 -4.00 -29.11 0.92
N GLY A 189 -4.24 -27.82 0.72
CA GLY A 189 -3.52 -26.73 1.36
C GLY A 189 -2.23 -26.42 0.62
N GLY A 190 -1.74 -25.21 0.84
CA GLY A 190 -0.56 -24.74 0.16
C GLY A 190 -0.30 -23.27 0.39
N TYR A 191 0.67 -22.75 -0.33
CA TYR A 191 1.04 -21.35 -0.28
C TYR A 191 0.21 -20.57 -1.29
N ARG A 192 -0.28 -19.40 -0.93
CA ARG A 192 -1.09 -18.55 -1.80
C ARG A 192 -0.57 -17.13 -1.80
N VAL A 193 -0.37 -16.60 -3.01
CA VAL A 193 -0.13 -15.18 -3.27
C VAL A 193 -1.41 -14.59 -3.83
N ARG A 194 -2.00 -13.62 -3.13
CA ARG A 194 -3.25 -12.98 -3.53
C ARG A 194 -2.99 -11.59 -4.10
N PHE A 195 -3.36 -11.38 -5.36
CA PHE A 195 -3.42 -10.06 -5.98
C PHE A 195 -4.86 -9.57 -5.94
N GLY A 196 -5.19 -8.63 -5.05
CA GLY A 196 -6.56 -8.15 -4.91
C GLY A 196 -6.63 -6.74 -4.37
N GLY A 197 -7.77 -6.09 -4.61
CA GLY A 197 -8.02 -4.78 -4.03
C GLY A 197 -9.38 -4.19 -4.43
N PRO A 198 -9.84 -3.16 -3.69
CA PRO A 198 -11.06 -2.45 -4.04
C PRO A 198 -10.84 -1.55 -5.28
N GLY A 199 -11.95 -1.21 -5.95
CA GLY A 199 -11.98 -0.18 -7.00
C GLY A 199 -12.02 -0.69 -8.44
N ARG A 200 -12.60 0.13 -9.34
CA ARG A 200 -12.80 -0.21 -10.75
C ARG A 200 -11.48 -0.37 -11.52
N GLN A 201 -10.49 0.49 -11.24
CA GLN A 201 -9.18 0.40 -11.88
C GLN A 201 -8.46 -0.90 -11.52
N MET A 202 -8.48 -1.29 -10.25
CA MET A 202 -7.91 -2.57 -9.80
C MET A 202 -8.56 -3.75 -10.51
N ARG A 203 -9.90 -3.75 -10.68
CA ARG A 203 -10.58 -4.83 -11.44
C ARG A 203 -10.09 -4.91 -12.89
N ARG A 204 -9.92 -3.76 -13.56
CA ARG A 204 -9.39 -3.72 -14.95
C ARG A 204 -7.96 -4.26 -15.01
N ASP A 205 -7.12 -3.87 -14.07
CA ASP A 205 -5.75 -4.34 -13.98
C ASP A 205 -5.70 -5.85 -13.68
N LEU A 206 -6.51 -6.34 -12.74
CA LEU A 206 -6.61 -7.77 -12.43
C LEU A 206 -7.16 -8.60 -13.58
N ARG A 207 -8.10 -8.07 -14.38
CA ARG A 207 -8.54 -8.74 -15.63
C ARG A 207 -7.40 -8.86 -16.63
N ARG A 208 -6.61 -7.79 -16.83
CA ARG A 208 -5.41 -7.85 -17.68
C ARG A 208 -4.38 -8.85 -17.16
N LEU A 209 -4.21 -8.95 -15.83
CA LEU A 209 -3.35 -9.95 -15.21
C LEU A 209 -3.88 -11.36 -15.48
N ALA A 210 -5.16 -11.60 -15.24
CA ALA A 210 -5.85 -12.86 -15.53
C ALA A 210 -5.66 -13.27 -17.00
N ASP A 211 -5.90 -12.36 -17.94
CA ASP A 211 -5.70 -12.59 -19.38
C ASP A 211 -4.25 -12.95 -19.74
N ALA A 212 -3.26 -12.34 -19.06
CA ALA A 212 -1.86 -12.70 -19.28
C ALA A 212 -1.51 -14.05 -18.69
N LEU A 213 -2.00 -14.36 -17.48
CA LEU A 213 -1.76 -15.63 -16.81
C LEU A 213 -2.37 -16.78 -17.60
N HIS A 214 -3.64 -16.64 -18.00
CA HIS A 214 -4.35 -17.63 -18.79
C HIS A 214 -3.68 -17.87 -20.15
N ARG A 215 -3.20 -16.81 -20.83
CA ARG A 215 -2.47 -16.97 -22.10
C ARG A 215 -1.09 -17.61 -21.94
N ALA A 216 -0.39 -17.31 -20.85
CA ALA A 216 0.94 -17.85 -20.62
C ALA A 216 0.89 -19.34 -20.20
N ARG A 217 -0.06 -19.70 -19.36
CA ARG A 217 -0.22 -21.05 -18.78
C ARG A 217 -1.71 -21.43 -18.64
N PRO A 218 -2.38 -21.76 -19.75
CA PRO A 218 -3.80 -22.16 -19.70
C PRO A 218 -4.00 -23.44 -18.90
N ASP A 219 -2.97 -24.31 -18.84
CA ASP A 219 -2.94 -25.55 -18.07
C ASP A 219 -3.04 -25.35 -16.55
N LEU A 220 -2.62 -24.19 -16.04
CA LEU A 220 -2.65 -23.86 -14.61
C LEU A 220 -3.93 -23.13 -14.19
N TRP A 221 -4.78 -22.73 -15.13
CA TRP A 221 -5.95 -21.91 -14.87
C TRP A 221 -7.09 -22.74 -14.28
N ARG A 222 -7.59 -22.33 -13.11
CA ARG A 222 -8.74 -22.91 -12.42
C ARG A 222 -9.80 -21.82 -12.28
N GLY A 223 -10.77 -21.81 -13.19
CA GLY A 223 -11.85 -20.82 -13.20
C GLY A 223 -12.43 -20.63 -14.60
N PRO A 224 -13.50 -19.84 -14.74
CA PRO A 224 -14.03 -19.46 -16.05
C PRO A 224 -12.93 -18.73 -16.85
N ALA A 225 -12.88 -18.98 -18.17
CA ALA A 225 -11.92 -18.30 -19.01
C ALA A 225 -12.23 -16.80 -19.05
N PRO A 226 -11.23 -15.90 -19.02
CA PRO A 226 -11.46 -14.46 -18.94
C PRO A 226 -12.28 -13.87 -20.11
N SER A 227 -12.28 -14.55 -21.25
CA SER A 227 -12.95 -14.13 -22.50
C SER A 227 -14.43 -14.47 -22.56
N ASP A 228 -14.90 -15.45 -21.80
CA ASP A 228 -16.22 -16.05 -22.04
C ASP A 228 -17.37 -15.17 -21.51
N ASP A 229 -17.10 -14.30 -20.53
CA ASP A 229 -18.11 -13.43 -19.91
C ASP A 229 -18.34 -12.09 -20.64
N ALA A 230 -17.48 -11.72 -21.62
CA ALA A 230 -17.65 -10.48 -22.38
C ALA A 230 -18.69 -10.58 -23.50
N ALA A 231 -19.10 -11.80 -23.89
CA ALA A 231 -20.08 -12.05 -24.93
C ALA A 231 -21.52 -12.20 -24.38
N ALA A 232 -21.70 -12.23 -23.05
CA ALA A 232 -22.97 -12.53 -22.40
C ALA A 232 -23.59 -11.33 -21.62
N ALA A 233 -23.06 -10.12 -21.80
CA ALA A 233 -23.55 -8.88 -21.19
C ALA A 233 -23.73 -7.79 -22.24
#